data_AF-A0A1H1FNT2-F1
#
_entry.id   AF-A0A1H1FNT2-F1
#
_cell.length_a   1.000
_cell.length_b   1.000
_cell.length_c   1.000
_cell.angle_alpha   90.00
_cell.angle_beta   90.00
_cell.angle_gamma   90.00
#
_symmetry.space_group_name_H-M   'P 1'
#
loop_
_entity.id
_entity.type
_entity.pdbx_description
1 polymer ?
#
loop_
_entity_poly.entity_id
_entity_poly.type
_entity_poly.pdbx_seq_one_letter_code
_entity_poly.pdbx_strand_id
1 'polypeptide(L)'
;MTDKDKQSRRADGLPELGTRGAAFDRRTAMKAAVVGLGAASLPVGSVAAGGSDGSDDVHTLMVTANGPVEYEFTVDGTLEADTVGGDFSADEDDEPGDGPGPYNAAITDVTGPLPEDAGGTTYLGDRYRTFGYMQFDVEDSGYDVNVYYNGDPVAPSDVPEWQTEEGELNLFTIAANGPTEYTIQMEGTLNPDTVGGNFAADDDDEPVENDDGTLTAADETGPLPEDAGGLTYLGDRYLFCGSVEELSLDPGDSSYNVEVYLDERIVSPSTVRNNSF
;
A
#
# COMPACT_ATOMS: atom_id res chain seq x y z
N MET A 1 -13.10 17.52 67.77
CA MET A 1 -12.50 18.83 68.05
C MET A 1 -10.99 18.62 67.96
N THR A 2 -10.19 19.17 67.06
CA THR A 2 -10.24 20.28 66.08
C THR A 2 -9.00 20.02 65.19
N ASP A 3 -9.13 19.88 63.88
CA ASP A 3 -8.98 20.93 62.84
C ASP A 3 -7.56 21.57 62.74
N LYS A 4 -6.95 21.35 61.56
CA LYS A 4 -5.99 22.17 60.78
C LYS A 4 -4.58 22.50 61.29
N ASP A 5 -3.58 22.08 60.49
CA ASP A 5 -2.60 22.91 59.74
C ASP A 5 -1.57 21.98 59.06
N LYS A 6 -1.54 21.76 57.73
CA LYS A 6 -0.96 22.59 56.64
C LYS A 6 0.22 23.45 57.15
N GLN A 7 1.46 23.37 56.65
CA GLN A 7 1.87 23.28 55.25
C GLN A 7 3.41 23.19 55.13
N SER A 8 3.87 22.70 53.97
CA SER A 8 5.06 23.14 53.23
C SER A 8 6.45 22.67 53.69
N ARG A 9 7.04 21.75 52.91
CA ARG A 9 8.45 21.84 52.45
C ARG A 9 8.72 20.86 51.29
N ARG A 10 9.04 21.47 50.14
CA ARG A 10 10.01 21.05 49.10
C ARG A 10 9.83 19.66 48.49
N ALA A 11 9.21 19.64 47.32
CA ALA A 11 9.60 18.74 46.24
C ALA A 11 10.59 19.51 45.35
N ASP A 12 11.80 18.98 45.25
CA ASP A 12 12.84 19.45 44.32
C ASP A 12 12.38 19.22 42.88
N GLY A 13 12.72 20.19 42.02
CA GLY A 13 12.32 20.22 40.62
C GLY A 13 12.90 19.07 39.82
N LEU A 14 12.03 18.46 39.02
CA LEU A 14 12.41 17.66 37.86
C LEU A 14 12.51 18.60 36.65
N PRO A 15 13.54 18.44 35.79
CA PRO A 15 13.69 19.27 34.60
C PRO A 15 12.63 18.89 33.56
N GLU A 16 11.99 19.91 32.97
CA GLU A 16 11.26 19.78 31.72
C GLU A 16 12.26 19.39 30.62
N LEU A 17 12.22 18.12 30.23
CA LEU A 17 12.75 17.67 28.95
C LEU A 17 11.65 17.91 27.91
N GLY A 18 11.74 19.05 27.24
CA GLY A 18 11.02 19.30 26.02
C GLY A 18 11.55 18.36 24.93
N THR A 19 10.82 17.30 24.66
CA THR A 19 10.99 16.50 23.46
C THR A 19 9.89 16.92 22.50
N ARG A 20 10.15 17.97 21.72
CA ARG A 20 9.49 18.11 20.42
C ARG A 20 10.03 16.93 19.60
N GLY A 21 9.24 15.86 19.50
CA GLY A 21 9.44 14.87 18.45
C GLY A 21 9.33 15.62 17.13
N ALA A 22 10.44 15.74 16.40
CA ALA A 22 10.33 15.91 14.98
C ALA A 22 9.66 14.62 14.49
N ALA A 23 8.43 14.72 14.00
CA ALA A 23 7.88 13.67 13.16
C ALA A 23 8.90 13.45 12.05
N PHE A 24 9.50 12.26 12.03
CA PHE A 24 10.38 11.86 10.95
C PHE A 24 9.43 11.59 9.79
N ASP A 25 9.30 12.55 8.89
CA ASP A 25 8.58 12.36 7.64
C ASP A 25 9.32 11.32 6.82
N ARG A 26 8.80 10.09 6.85
CA ARG A 26 9.37 8.92 6.15
C ARG A 26 9.36 9.14 4.63
N ARG A 27 8.45 9.98 4.12
CA ARG A 27 8.26 10.26 2.69
C ARG A 27 9.42 11.08 2.11
N THR A 28 10.05 11.95 2.90
CA THR A 28 11.14 12.83 2.43
C THR A 28 12.52 12.12 2.37
N ALA A 29 12.72 11.03 3.11
CA ALA A 29 14.07 10.49 3.31
C ALA A 29 14.59 9.55 2.19
N MET A 30 13.73 8.97 1.34
CA MET A 30 14.15 7.96 0.37
C MET A 30 14.25 8.40 -1.11
N LYS A 31 13.69 9.54 -1.53
CA LYS A 31 13.79 9.98 -2.95
C LYS A 31 14.70 11.19 -3.18
N ALA A 32 15.90 11.14 -2.60
CA ALA A 32 16.96 12.11 -2.92
C ALA A 32 17.95 11.57 -3.97
N ALA A 33 17.47 11.16 -5.16
CA ALA A 33 18.25 11.20 -6.42
C ALA A 33 17.39 10.85 -7.65
N VAL A 34 17.02 11.85 -8.43
CA VAL A 34 17.30 12.00 -9.89
C VAL A 34 16.20 12.86 -10.55
N VAL A 35 16.66 13.97 -11.12
CA VAL A 35 15.89 14.92 -11.92
C VAL A 35 15.79 14.40 -13.36
N GLY A 36 14.57 14.27 -13.89
CA GLY A 36 14.33 13.94 -15.30
C GLY A 36 13.07 14.61 -15.86
N LEU A 37 13.24 15.72 -16.59
CA LEU A 37 12.18 16.32 -17.41
C LEU A 37 11.74 15.35 -18.51
N GLY A 38 10.45 15.01 -18.56
CA GLY A 38 9.85 14.42 -19.75
C GLY A 38 8.41 14.04 -19.54
N ALA A 39 7.48 14.79 -20.13
CA ALA A 39 6.10 14.36 -20.29
C ALA A 39 6.07 13.07 -21.13
N ALA A 40 5.81 11.94 -20.50
CA ALA A 40 5.52 10.68 -21.18
C ALA A 40 4.01 10.48 -21.18
N SER A 41 3.40 10.68 -22.33
CA SER A 41 2.13 10.01 -22.65
C SER A 41 2.36 8.50 -22.53
N LEU A 42 1.48 7.80 -21.80
CA LEU A 42 1.42 6.33 -21.75
C LEU A 42 1.66 5.74 -23.15
N PRO A 43 2.77 5.02 -23.39
CA PRO A 43 2.87 4.19 -24.58
C PRO A 43 1.92 3.02 -24.35
N VAL A 44 0.78 3.01 -25.05
CA VAL A 44 0.03 1.77 -25.27
C VAL A 44 0.93 0.89 -26.12
N GLY A 45 1.75 0.08 -25.46
CA GLY A 45 2.62 -0.92 -26.07
C GLY A 45 1.75 -1.94 -26.79
N SER A 46 1.62 -1.77 -28.10
CA SER A 46 0.98 -2.76 -28.96
C SER A 46 1.95 -3.94 -29.14
N VAL A 47 1.89 -4.93 -28.26
CA VAL A 47 2.49 -6.24 -28.52
C VAL A 47 1.57 -7.04 -29.44
N ALA A 48 2.12 -7.52 -30.55
CA ALA A 48 1.40 -8.26 -31.55
C ALA A 48 1.26 -9.74 -31.15
N ALA A 49 0.06 -10.07 -30.65
CA ALA A 49 -0.61 -11.37 -30.50
C ALA A 49 0.05 -12.67 -31.00
N GLY A 50 0.10 -13.66 -30.10
CA GLY A 50 -0.08 -15.08 -30.39
C GLY A 50 -1.22 -15.61 -29.51
N GLY A 51 -2.35 -15.98 -30.12
CA GLY A 51 -3.62 -16.13 -29.39
C GLY A 51 -3.74 -17.34 -28.46
N SER A 52 -4.45 -17.12 -27.36
CA SER A 52 -5.39 -18.06 -26.77
C SER A 52 -6.50 -17.24 -26.07
N ASP A 53 -7.72 -17.77 -25.99
CA ASP A 53 -8.92 -17.15 -25.38
C ASP A 53 -8.80 -16.99 -23.83
N GLY A 54 -7.62 -16.62 -23.31
CA GLY A 54 -7.41 -16.22 -21.91
C GLY A 54 -7.88 -14.78 -21.72
N SER A 55 -8.45 -14.45 -20.55
CA SER A 55 -9.04 -13.12 -20.35
C SER A 55 -8.00 -12.02 -20.55
N ASP A 56 -8.37 -10.94 -21.27
CA ASP A 56 -7.57 -9.71 -21.42
C ASP A 56 -7.51 -8.92 -20.09
N ASP A 57 -7.82 -9.56 -18.97
CA ASP A 57 -7.93 -8.92 -17.67
C ASP A 57 -6.52 -8.74 -17.10
N VAL A 58 -6.21 -7.49 -16.72
CA VAL A 58 -4.94 -7.14 -16.07
C VAL A 58 -5.04 -7.47 -14.59
N HIS A 59 -4.12 -8.29 -14.11
CA HIS A 59 -3.97 -8.69 -12.73
C HIS A 59 -2.79 -7.98 -12.07
N THR A 60 -2.83 -7.92 -10.74
CA THR A 60 -1.71 -7.39 -9.93
C THR A 60 -1.12 -8.49 -9.08
N LEU A 61 0.21 -8.59 -9.04
CA LEU A 61 0.92 -9.41 -8.08
C LEU A 61 1.81 -8.51 -7.23
N MET A 62 1.72 -8.60 -5.90
CA MET A 62 2.72 -8.02 -5.01
C MET A 62 3.39 -9.10 -4.19
N VAL A 63 4.71 -9.03 -4.10
CA VAL A 63 5.52 -9.84 -3.19
C VAL A 63 6.05 -8.90 -2.12
N THR A 64 5.74 -9.17 -0.85
CA THR A 64 6.13 -8.29 0.24
C THR A 64 6.80 -9.07 1.35
N ALA A 65 7.77 -8.45 2.02
CA ALA A 65 8.49 -9.11 3.10
C ALA A 65 9.03 -8.12 4.13
N ASN A 66 9.15 -8.60 5.38
CA ASN A 66 9.76 -7.87 6.49
C ASN A 66 11.25 -8.18 6.68
N GLY A 67 11.89 -8.67 5.62
CA GLY A 67 13.28 -9.08 5.51
C GLY A 67 13.60 -9.34 4.03
N PRO A 68 14.87 -9.43 3.61
CA PRO A 68 15.22 -9.71 2.23
C PRO A 68 14.66 -11.05 1.75
N VAL A 69 14.05 -11.04 0.56
CA VAL A 69 13.48 -12.22 -0.10
C VAL A 69 13.80 -12.15 -1.58
N GLU A 70 14.55 -13.13 -2.07
CA GLU A 70 14.71 -13.35 -3.50
C GLU A 70 13.42 -13.98 -4.05
N TYR A 71 12.93 -13.49 -5.18
CA TYR A 71 11.80 -14.10 -5.87
C TYR A 71 12.07 -14.25 -7.36
N GLU A 72 11.30 -15.15 -7.97
CA GLU A 72 11.24 -15.32 -9.42
C GLU A 72 9.78 -15.53 -9.80
N PHE A 73 9.29 -14.77 -10.77
CA PHE A 73 7.90 -14.77 -11.21
C PHE A 73 7.85 -14.84 -12.74
N THR A 74 7.26 -15.91 -13.27
CA THR A 74 7.19 -16.17 -14.71
C THR A 74 5.75 -16.26 -15.19
N VAL A 75 5.44 -15.57 -16.28
CA VAL A 75 4.11 -15.48 -16.90
C VAL A 75 4.16 -15.86 -18.37
N ASP A 76 3.21 -16.69 -18.82
CA ASP A 76 2.88 -16.87 -20.23
C ASP A 76 1.82 -15.83 -20.63
N GLY A 77 2.28 -14.70 -21.16
CA GLY A 77 1.43 -13.55 -21.50
C GLY A 77 2.18 -12.23 -21.44
N THR A 78 1.61 -11.23 -20.77
CA THR A 78 2.25 -9.92 -20.55
C THR A 78 2.64 -9.74 -19.10
N LEU A 79 3.77 -9.10 -18.84
CA LEU A 79 4.29 -8.81 -17.50
C LEU A 79 5.02 -7.45 -17.54
N GLU A 80 4.71 -6.58 -16.59
CA GLU A 80 5.29 -5.24 -16.45
C GLU A 80 5.50 -4.92 -14.97
N ALA A 81 6.65 -4.34 -14.63
CA ALA A 81 6.92 -3.79 -13.30
C ALA A 81 6.07 -2.54 -13.07
N ASP A 82 5.34 -2.48 -11.95
CA ASP A 82 4.55 -1.30 -11.58
C ASP A 82 5.43 -0.33 -10.78
N THR A 83 6.14 0.55 -11.51
CA THR A 83 7.03 1.56 -10.92
C THR A 83 6.31 2.87 -10.55
N VAL A 84 5.01 2.99 -10.89
CA VAL A 84 4.24 4.24 -10.81
C VAL A 84 3.10 4.15 -9.78
N GLY A 85 2.49 2.98 -9.60
CA GLY A 85 1.55 2.71 -8.52
C GLY A 85 2.24 1.93 -7.40
N GLY A 86 2.02 2.29 -6.13
CA GLY A 86 2.45 1.38 -5.07
C GLY A 86 2.76 1.93 -3.69
N ASP A 87 2.73 3.23 -3.43
CA ASP A 87 2.85 3.72 -2.05
C ASP A 87 1.46 3.90 -1.44
N PHE A 88 0.98 2.87 -0.76
CA PHE A 88 -0.35 2.80 -0.15
C PHE A 88 -0.30 2.55 1.37
N SER A 89 0.83 2.74 2.05
CA SER A 89 0.84 2.60 3.52
C SER A 89 0.09 3.75 4.15
N ALA A 90 -0.87 3.41 5.01
CA ALA A 90 -1.35 4.37 5.99
C ALA A 90 -0.19 4.74 6.94
N ASP A 91 -0.07 6.02 7.26
CA ASP A 91 0.93 6.55 8.16
C ASP A 91 0.58 6.24 9.64
N GLU A 92 1.54 6.47 10.55
CA GLU A 92 1.30 6.24 11.98
C GLU A 92 0.29 7.22 12.60
N ASP A 93 0.02 8.35 11.96
CA ASP A 93 -1.02 9.31 12.35
C ASP A 93 -2.41 8.99 11.78
N ASP A 94 -2.53 7.94 10.95
CA ASP A 94 -3.79 7.46 10.38
C ASP A 94 -4.58 6.56 11.36
N GLU A 95 -4.41 6.77 12.66
CA GLU A 95 -5.12 6.00 13.66
C GLU A 95 -6.58 6.48 13.80
N PRO A 96 -7.59 5.63 13.52
CA PRO A 96 -8.98 6.02 13.60
C PRO A 96 -9.38 6.42 15.02
N GLY A 97 -10.13 7.51 15.12
CA GLY A 97 -10.77 7.96 16.36
C GLY A 97 -12.17 7.38 16.55
N ASP A 98 -12.81 7.81 17.64
CA ASP A 98 -14.23 7.49 17.88
C ASP A 98 -15.10 8.14 16.79
N GLY A 99 -15.96 7.33 16.16
CA GLY A 99 -16.90 7.78 15.15
C GLY A 99 -18.08 8.59 15.71
N PRO A 100 -18.69 9.49 14.91
CA PRO A 100 -19.91 10.17 15.28
C PRO A 100 -21.15 9.27 15.08
N GLY A 101 -22.16 9.41 15.94
CA GLY A 101 -23.48 8.82 15.69
C GLY A 101 -23.48 7.27 15.76
N PRO A 102 -23.95 6.55 14.71
CA PRO A 102 -23.97 5.09 14.70
C PRO A 102 -22.58 4.45 14.47
N TYR A 103 -21.62 5.23 13.96
CA TYR A 103 -20.28 4.76 13.65
C TYR A 103 -19.44 4.67 14.93
N ASN A 104 -18.71 3.57 15.10
CA ASN A 104 -17.82 3.36 16.23
C ASN A 104 -16.35 3.67 15.90
N ALA A 105 -16.01 3.89 14.62
CA ALA A 105 -14.70 4.36 14.20
C ALA A 105 -14.83 5.42 13.10
N ALA A 106 -13.96 6.42 13.09
CA ALA A 106 -13.86 7.38 11.99
C ALA A 106 -12.44 7.95 11.85
N ILE A 107 -12.09 8.34 10.64
CA ILE A 107 -10.86 9.07 10.32
C ILE A 107 -11.17 10.14 9.28
N THR A 108 -10.51 11.29 9.42
CA THR A 108 -10.43 12.33 8.41
C THR A 108 -8.95 12.62 8.23
N ASP A 109 -8.48 12.47 7.00
CA ASP A 109 -7.06 12.54 6.69
C ASP A 109 -6.83 13.06 5.26
N VAL A 110 -5.57 13.36 4.91
CA VAL A 110 -5.14 13.89 3.62
C VAL A 110 -4.13 12.96 2.98
N THR A 111 -4.54 12.35 1.87
CA THR A 111 -3.67 11.48 1.07
C THR A 111 -3.00 12.23 -0.08
N GLY A 112 -1.93 11.67 -0.63
CA GLY A 112 -1.20 12.20 -1.78
C GLY A 112 -0.32 13.44 -1.47
N PRO A 113 0.99 13.43 -1.75
CA PRO A 113 1.84 14.62 -1.61
C PRO A 113 1.58 15.61 -2.76
N LEU A 114 2.09 16.84 -2.62
CA LEU A 114 2.08 17.77 -3.76
C LEU A 114 2.80 17.15 -4.97
N PRO A 115 2.33 17.36 -6.21
CA PRO A 115 2.94 16.77 -7.41
C PRO A 115 4.45 17.05 -7.54
N GLU A 116 4.90 18.22 -7.06
CA GLU A 116 6.31 18.62 -7.05
C GLU A 116 7.18 17.81 -6.07
N ASP A 117 6.54 17.25 -5.04
CA ASP A 117 7.16 16.37 -4.04
C ASP A 117 6.96 14.88 -4.40
N ALA A 118 5.97 14.55 -5.24
CA ALA A 118 5.63 13.19 -5.70
C ALA A 118 6.51 12.68 -6.86
N GLY A 119 7.38 13.52 -7.41
CA GLY A 119 8.11 13.22 -8.65
C GLY A 119 7.25 13.32 -9.92
N GLY A 120 6.07 13.96 -9.88
CA GLY A 120 5.20 14.15 -11.04
C GLY A 120 3.76 13.66 -10.82
N THR A 121 3.34 12.67 -11.60
CA THR A 121 1.95 12.14 -11.65
C THR A 121 1.74 10.88 -10.83
N THR A 122 2.67 10.56 -9.93
CA THR A 122 2.62 9.38 -9.07
C THR A 122 1.40 9.44 -8.16
N TYR A 123 0.71 8.32 -8.01
CA TYR A 123 -0.39 8.18 -7.06
C TYR A 123 0.16 7.59 -5.77
N LEU A 124 0.09 8.36 -4.68
CA LEU A 124 0.34 7.84 -3.33
C LEU A 124 -0.96 7.87 -2.55
N GLY A 125 -1.08 6.97 -1.58
CA GLY A 125 -2.35 6.66 -0.97
C GLY A 125 -2.23 6.10 0.45
N ASP A 126 -3.38 5.90 1.06
CA ASP A 126 -3.50 5.24 2.36
C ASP A 126 -4.37 3.99 2.21
N ARG A 127 -3.98 2.92 2.90
CA ARG A 127 -4.68 1.64 2.90
C ARG A 127 -5.19 1.30 4.29
N TYR A 128 -6.42 0.82 4.33
CA TYR A 128 -7.13 0.45 5.55
C TYR A 128 -7.65 -0.97 5.45
N ARG A 129 -7.52 -1.70 6.56
CA ARG A 129 -8.16 -2.99 6.79
C ARG A 129 -9.49 -2.77 7.47
N THR A 130 -10.57 -3.15 6.78
CA THR A 130 -11.94 -2.80 7.13
C THR A 130 -12.82 -4.04 7.33
N PHE A 131 -13.79 -3.92 8.23
CA PHE A 131 -14.85 -4.89 8.43
C PHE A 131 -16.08 -4.20 9.01
N GLY A 132 -17.24 -4.23 8.35
CA GLY A 132 -18.49 -3.67 8.85
C GLY A 132 -19.22 -2.81 7.81
N TYR A 133 -19.94 -1.79 8.27
CA TYR A 133 -20.53 -0.80 7.37
C TYR A 133 -19.62 0.41 7.23
N MET A 134 -19.30 0.78 5.99
CA MET A 134 -18.45 1.91 5.66
C MET A 134 -19.26 3.04 5.02
N GLN A 135 -18.98 4.26 5.46
CA GLN A 135 -19.27 5.49 4.74
C GLN A 135 -17.96 6.15 4.37
N PHE A 136 -17.84 6.59 3.12
CA PHE A 136 -16.68 7.25 2.58
C PHE A 136 -17.08 8.56 1.91
N ASP A 137 -16.31 9.59 2.16
CA ASP A 137 -16.42 10.90 1.51
C ASP A 137 -15.01 11.37 1.12
N VAL A 138 -14.90 12.01 -0.04
CA VAL A 138 -13.65 12.61 -0.52
C VAL A 138 -13.95 14.02 -0.97
N GLU A 139 -13.16 14.99 -0.49
CA GLU A 139 -13.31 16.37 -0.92
C GLU A 139 -12.78 16.56 -2.34
N ASP A 140 -13.48 17.37 -3.14
CA ASP A 140 -13.01 17.74 -4.48
C ASP A 140 -11.77 18.64 -4.36
N SER A 141 -10.61 18.03 -4.54
CA SER A 141 -9.29 18.68 -4.48
C SER A 141 -8.84 19.21 -5.84
N GLY A 142 -9.51 18.83 -6.94
CA GLY A 142 -9.07 19.05 -8.31
C GLY A 142 -7.93 18.14 -8.78
N TYR A 143 -7.53 17.16 -7.96
CA TYR A 143 -6.59 16.11 -8.30
C TYR A 143 -7.33 14.83 -8.73
N ASP A 144 -6.63 13.94 -9.43
CA ASP A 144 -7.17 12.63 -9.75
C ASP A 144 -7.10 11.74 -8.52
N VAL A 145 -8.21 11.08 -8.20
CA VAL A 145 -8.36 10.19 -7.05
C VAL A 145 -8.84 8.83 -7.54
N ASN A 146 -8.10 7.80 -7.16
CA ASN A 146 -8.47 6.41 -7.35
C ASN A 146 -8.83 5.79 -6.01
N VAL A 147 -9.92 5.03 -5.99
CA VAL A 147 -10.34 4.25 -4.82
C VAL A 147 -10.39 2.80 -5.23
N TYR A 148 -9.90 1.92 -4.36
CA TYR A 148 -9.89 0.49 -4.57
C TYR A 148 -10.52 -0.21 -3.37
N TYR A 149 -11.25 -1.27 -3.65
CA TYR A 149 -11.82 -2.13 -2.63
C TYR A 149 -11.52 -3.58 -2.95
N ASN A 150 -10.74 -4.22 -2.09
CA ASN A 150 -10.15 -5.54 -2.34
C ASN A 150 -9.45 -5.62 -3.71
N GLY A 151 -8.79 -4.53 -4.10
CA GLY A 151 -8.08 -4.36 -5.37
C GLY A 151 -8.91 -3.95 -6.57
N ASP A 152 -10.23 -4.08 -6.48
CA ASP A 152 -11.11 -3.68 -7.56
C ASP A 152 -11.26 -2.15 -7.56
N PRO A 153 -11.05 -1.46 -8.70
CA PRO A 153 -11.25 -0.02 -8.79
C PRO A 153 -12.72 0.32 -8.63
N VAL A 154 -12.99 1.33 -7.81
CA VAL A 154 -14.34 1.80 -7.48
C VAL A 154 -14.41 3.30 -7.74
N ALA A 155 -15.51 3.77 -8.33
CA ALA A 155 -15.77 5.20 -8.35
C ALA A 155 -16.00 5.68 -6.90
N PRO A 156 -15.37 6.79 -6.46
CA PRO A 156 -15.61 7.34 -5.12
C PRO A 156 -17.09 7.55 -4.80
N SER A 157 -17.90 7.90 -5.81
CA SER A 157 -19.35 8.08 -5.69
C SER A 157 -20.14 6.80 -5.41
N ASP A 158 -19.54 5.63 -5.62
CA ASP A 158 -20.19 4.33 -5.46
C ASP A 158 -19.92 3.70 -4.09
N VAL A 159 -18.97 4.25 -3.30
CA VAL A 159 -18.60 3.83 -1.93
C VAL A 159 -19.47 4.38 -0.78
N PRO A 160 -20.40 5.36 -0.92
CA PRO A 160 -20.84 6.15 0.23
C PRO A 160 -21.64 5.38 1.30
N GLU A 161 -22.18 4.20 1.00
CA GLU A 161 -22.77 3.29 2.00
C GLU A 161 -22.56 1.82 1.59
N TRP A 162 -21.49 1.20 2.08
CA TRP A 162 -21.20 -0.21 1.81
C TRP A 162 -21.29 -1.07 3.05
N GLN A 163 -21.87 -2.25 2.88
CA GLN A 163 -21.76 -3.34 3.83
C GLN A 163 -20.67 -4.27 3.34
N THR A 164 -19.58 -4.41 4.09
CA THR A 164 -18.58 -5.43 3.78
C THR A 164 -19.17 -6.82 4.05
N GLU A 165 -18.69 -7.84 3.34
CA GLU A 165 -19.15 -9.21 3.59
C GLU A 165 -18.84 -9.65 5.04
N GLU A 166 -19.81 -10.34 5.66
CA GLU A 166 -19.76 -10.68 7.08
C GLU A 166 -18.68 -11.75 7.34
N GLY A 167 -17.64 -11.43 8.12
CA GLY A 167 -16.56 -12.33 8.51
C GLY A 167 -15.26 -12.21 7.71
N GLU A 168 -15.20 -11.39 6.66
CA GLU A 168 -13.99 -11.20 5.85
C GLU A 168 -13.37 -9.83 6.09
N LEU A 169 -12.04 -9.80 6.20
CA LEU A 169 -11.27 -8.57 6.28
C LEU A 169 -11.14 -8.01 4.87
N ASN A 170 -11.52 -6.75 4.66
CA ASN A 170 -11.47 -6.09 3.36
C ASN A 170 -10.38 -5.04 3.34
N LEU A 171 -9.81 -4.78 2.18
CA LEU A 171 -8.82 -3.73 1.95
C LEU A 171 -9.49 -2.57 1.25
N PHE A 172 -9.39 -1.39 1.85
CA PHE A 172 -9.82 -0.15 1.27
C PHE A 172 -8.58 0.71 1.01
N THR A 173 -8.36 1.09 -0.23
CA THR A 173 -7.22 1.94 -0.61
C THR A 173 -7.76 3.20 -1.26
N ILE A 174 -7.28 4.36 -0.82
CA ILE A 174 -7.46 5.64 -1.50
C ILE A 174 -6.10 6.11 -1.98
N ALA A 175 -6.02 6.56 -3.23
CA ALA A 175 -4.79 7.07 -3.81
C ALA A 175 -5.06 8.33 -4.62
N ALA A 176 -4.18 9.33 -4.52
CA ALA A 176 -4.33 10.57 -5.25
C ALA A 176 -2.98 11.04 -5.84
N ASN A 177 -3.05 11.73 -6.98
CA ASN A 177 -1.88 12.38 -7.59
C ASN A 177 -1.65 13.82 -7.05
N GLY A 178 -2.21 14.11 -5.88
CA GLY A 178 -2.07 15.38 -5.17
C GLY A 178 -2.84 15.38 -3.84
N PRO A 179 -2.62 16.38 -2.97
CA PRO A 179 -3.24 16.43 -1.66
C PRO A 179 -4.75 16.41 -1.73
N THR A 180 -5.34 15.36 -1.16
CA THR A 180 -6.77 15.08 -1.22
C THR A 180 -7.27 14.70 0.16
N GLU A 181 -8.17 15.51 0.72
CA GLU A 181 -8.81 15.22 2.00
C GLU A 181 -9.93 14.19 1.81
N TYR A 182 -10.00 13.23 2.71
CA TYR A 182 -11.02 12.20 2.72
C TYR A 182 -11.49 11.92 4.15
N THR A 183 -12.66 11.29 4.27
CA THR A 183 -13.23 10.84 5.53
C THR A 183 -13.79 9.44 5.38
N ILE A 184 -13.41 8.55 6.30
CA ILE A 184 -14.00 7.21 6.45
C ILE A 184 -14.73 7.17 7.78
N GLN A 185 -15.99 6.73 7.79
CA GLN A 185 -16.76 6.45 8.99
C GLN A 185 -17.22 4.99 8.94
N MET A 186 -17.09 4.28 10.04
CA MET A 186 -17.32 2.84 10.07
C MET A 186 -18.14 2.39 11.28
N GLU A 187 -19.15 1.56 11.03
CA GLU A 187 -19.78 0.70 12.03
C GLU A 187 -19.14 -0.70 11.90
N GLY A 188 -18.05 -0.90 12.63
CA GLY A 188 -17.24 -2.11 12.61
C GLY A 188 -15.79 -1.87 13.02
N THR A 189 -14.84 -2.42 12.26
CA THR A 189 -13.41 -2.33 12.50
C THR A 189 -12.76 -1.57 11.36
N LEU A 190 -12.08 -0.49 11.68
CA LEU A 190 -11.22 0.27 10.78
C LEU A 190 -9.82 0.26 11.39
N ASN A 191 -8.84 -0.32 10.71
CA ASN A 191 -7.44 -0.28 11.12
C ASN A 191 -6.58 0.21 9.97
N PRO A 192 -5.64 1.13 10.21
CA PRO A 192 -4.67 1.49 9.19
C PRO A 192 -3.84 0.26 8.86
N ASP A 193 -3.51 0.10 7.59
CA ASP A 193 -2.50 -0.84 7.15
C ASP A 193 -1.15 -0.14 7.12
N THR A 194 -0.54 -0.08 8.31
CA THR A 194 0.80 0.49 8.51
C THR A 194 1.92 -0.51 8.25
N VAL A 195 1.56 -1.75 7.91
CA VAL A 195 2.49 -2.88 7.81
C VAL A 195 2.89 -3.12 6.38
N GLY A 196 1.95 -2.99 5.44
CA GLY A 196 2.23 -3.07 4.01
C GLY A 196 1.97 -1.72 3.36
N GLY A 197 2.92 -1.22 2.56
CA GLY A 197 2.58 -0.04 1.78
C GLY A 197 3.60 0.63 0.89
N ASN A 198 4.84 0.18 0.77
CA ASN A 198 5.65 0.59 -0.39
C ASN A 198 5.88 -0.63 -1.26
N PHE A 199 5.18 -0.66 -2.39
CA PHE A 199 5.12 -1.78 -3.32
C PHE A 199 5.52 -1.41 -4.74
N ALA A 200 6.02 -0.20 -4.96
CA ALA A 200 6.48 0.16 -6.29
C ALA A 200 7.70 -0.70 -6.61
N ALA A 201 7.65 -1.40 -7.76
CA ALA A 201 8.83 -2.05 -8.30
C ALA A 201 9.89 -0.99 -8.61
N ASP A 202 11.15 -1.38 -8.52
CA ASP A 202 12.29 -0.53 -8.84
C ASP A 202 12.47 -0.41 -10.36
N ASP A 203 13.16 0.65 -10.82
CA ASP A 203 13.38 0.89 -12.24
C ASP A 203 14.21 -0.22 -12.93
N ASP A 204 14.91 -1.05 -12.16
CA ASP A 204 15.67 -2.21 -12.64
C ASP A 204 14.94 -3.56 -12.56
N ASP A 205 13.68 -3.58 -12.12
CA ASP A 205 12.80 -4.75 -12.08
C ASP A 205 12.19 -5.13 -13.45
N GLU A 206 12.80 -4.71 -14.55
CA GLU A 206 12.26 -4.96 -15.88
C GLU A 206 12.19 -6.47 -16.19
N PRO A 207 11.01 -7.02 -16.53
CA PRO A 207 10.88 -8.42 -16.91
C PRO A 207 11.72 -8.78 -18.14
N VAL A 208 12.26 -10.00 -18.14
CA VAL A 208 13.08 -10.54 -19.22
C VAL A 208 12.28 -11.58 -20.02
N GLU A 209 12.29 -11.46 -21.36
CA GLU A 209 11.70 -12.46 -22.26
C GLU A 209 12.59 -13.71 -22.37
N ASN A 210 12.01 -14.87 -22.10
CA ASN A 210 12.66 -16.18 -22.18
C ASN A 210 12.64 -16.74 -23.63
N ASP A 211 13.49 -17.74 -23.88
CA ASP A 211 13.57 -18.42 -25.18
C ASP A 211 12.26 -19.10 -25.64
N ASP A 212 11.34 -19.37 -24.71
CA ASP A 212 10.03 -19.99 -24.96
C ASP A 212 8.88 -18.98 -25.13
N GLY A 213 9.15 -17.68 -25.00
CA GLY A 213 8.18 -16.60 -25.13
C GLY A 213 7.48 -16.19 -23.84
N THR A 214 7.80 -16.82 -22.70
CA THR A 214 7.36 -16.36 -21.38
C THR A 214 8.17 -15.15 -20.92
N LEU A 215 7.64 -14.39 -19.96
CA LEU A 215 8.32 -13.26 -19.31
C LEU A 215 8.64 -13.60 -17.86
N THR A 216 9.87 -13.34 -17.41
CA THR A 216 10.29 -13.56 -16.02
C THR A 216 10.74 -12.25 -15.38
N ALA A 217 10.18 -11.93 -14.22
CA ALA A 217 10.73 -10.96 -13.28
C ALA A 217 11.44 -11.69 -12.14
N ALA A 218 12.63 -11.22 -11.76
CA ALA A 218 13.39 -11.81 -10.68
C ALA A 218 14.19 -10.73 -9.97
N ASP A 219 13.93 -10.54 -8.68
CA ASP A 219 14.62 -9.56 -7.87
C ASP A 219 14.64 -9.92 -6.37
N GLU A 220 15.21 -9.06 -5.52
CA GLU A 220 15.23 -9.15 -4.07
C GLU A 220 14.40 -8.02 -3.45
N THR A 221 13.28 -8.37 -2.83
CA THR A 221 12.45 -7.39 -2.12
C THR A 221 12.59 -7.50 -0.61
N GLY A 222 12.08 -6.49 0.11
CA GLY A 222 12.06 -6.46 1.56
C GLY A 222 13.37 -5.96 2.17
N PRO A 223 13.30 -5.05 3.16
CA PRO A 223 14.49 -4.42 3.73
C PRO A 223 15.15 -5.34 4.75
N LEU A 224 16.45 -5.13 5.01
CA LEU A 224 17.04 -5.66 6.23
C LEU A 224 16.27 -5.12 7.46
N PRO A 225 15.84 -5.96 8.42
CA PRO A 225 14.99 -5.52 9.53
C PRO A 225 15.59 -4.37 10.36
N GLU A 226 16.92 -4.29 10.44
CA GLU A 226 17.65 -3.24 11.15
C GLU A 226 17.60 -1.88 10.44
N ASP A 227 17.42 -1.87 9.12
CA ASP A 227 17.34 -0.68 8.28
C ASP A 227 15.88 -0.19 8.11
N ALA A 228 14.91 -1.08 8.33
CA ALA A 228 13.47 -0.82 8.16
C ALA A 228 12.74 -0.32 9.41
N GLY A 229 13.44 -0.19 10.54
CA GLY A 229 12.83 0.18 11.82
C GLY A 229 11.99 -0.93 12.49
N GLY A 230 12.12 -2.20 12.08
CA GLY A 230 11.45 -3.33 12.73
C GLY A 230 10.67 -4.25 11.80
N LEU A 231 9.34 -4.21 11.88
CA LEU A 231 8.41 -5.17 11.24
C LEU A 231 7.79 -4.66 9.93
N THR A 232 8.38 -3.63 9.32
CA THR A 232 7.90 -3.01 8.08
C THR A 232 8.01 -3.99 6.92
N TYR A 233 6.95 -4.15 6.13
CA TYR A 233 7.00 -4.91 4.88
C TYR A 233 7.16 -3.95 3.72
N LEU A 234 8.20 -4.17 2.91
CA LEU A 234 8.32 -3.56 1.58
C LEU A 234 8.15 -4.67 0.56
N GLY A 235 7.78 -4.30 -0.66
CA GLY A 235 7.51 -5.24 -1.71
C GLY A 235 7.69 -4.63 -3.09
N ASP A 236 7.52 -5.48 -4.09
CA ASP A 236 7.50 -5.07 -5.48
C ASP A 236 6.16 -5.51 -6.08
N ARG A 237 5.67 -4.72 -7.03
CA ARG A 237 4.36 -4.92 -7.67
C ARG A 237 4.54 -5.09 -9.16
N TYR A 238 3.80 -6.05 -9.72
CA TYR A 238 3.77 -6.35 -11.13
C TYR A 238 2.34 -6.35 -11.67
N LEU A 239 2.19 -5.84 -12.89
CA LEU A 239 0.98 -5.95 -13.70
C LEU A 239 1.17 -7.09 -14.70
N PHE A 240 0.18 -7.99 -14.82
CA PHE A 240 0.31 -9.11 -15.75
C PHE A 240 -1.03 -9.54 -16.34
N CYS A 241 -0.97 -10.20 -17.50
CA CYS A 241 -2.10 -10.92 -18.12
C CYS A 241 -1.60 -12.30 -18.57
N GLY A 242 -2.48 -13.30 -18.57
CA GLY A 242 -2.15 -14.68 -18.94
C GLY A 242 -1.96 -15.60 -17.73
N SER A 243 -1.23 -16.71 -17.90
CA SER A 243 -1.04 -17.71 -16.84
C SER A 243 0.28 -17.55 -16.12
N VAL A 244 0.26 -17.72 -14.80
CA VAL A 244 1.48 -17.80 -14.00
C VAL A 244 2.06 -19.20 -14.11
N GLU A 245 3.24 -19.31 -14.72
CA GLU A 245 3.94 -20.57 -14.90
C GLU A 245 4.83 -20.90 -13.68
N GLU A 246 5.43 -19.87 -13.08
CA GLU A 246 6.32 -20.02 -11.94
C GLU A 246 6.21 -18.84 -10.97
N LEU A 247 6.30 -19.16 -9.67
CA LEU A 247 6.51 -18.17 -8.61
C LEU A 247 7.41 -18.80 -7.56
N SER A 248 8.68 -18.47 -7.50
CA SER A 248 9.61 -18.90 -6.46
C SER A 248 9.80 -17.79 -5.42
N LEU A 249 9.96 -18.16 -4.15
CA LEU A 249 10.24 -17.25 -3.04
C LEU A 249 11.32 -17.91 -2.18
N ASP A 250 12.45 -17.25 -2.00
CA ASP A 250 13.54 -17.67 -1.12
C ASP A 250 13.83 -16.55 -0.09
N PRO A 251 13.24 -16.62 1.10
CA PRO A 251 13.48 -15.62 2.13
C PRO A 251 14.89 -15.69 2.75
N GLY A 252 15.70 -16.71 2.46
CA GLY A 252 17.05 -16.86 3.04
C GLY A 252 17.10 -17.14 4.56
N ASP A 253 16.19 -16.57 5.35
CA ASP A 253 15.98 -16.75 6.78
C ASP A 253 14.50 -17.03 7.10
N SER A 254 14.24 -18.09 7.85
CA SER A 254 12.88 -18.50 8.25
C SER A 254 12.15 -17.54 9.21
N SER A 255 12.86 -16.53 9.73
CA SER A 255 12.27 -15.48 10.57
C SER A 255 11.62 -14.35 9.76
N TYR A 256 11.91 -14.28 8.46
CA TYR A 256 11.23 -13.35 7.56
C TYR A 256 9.88 -13.92 7.16
N ASN A 257 8.88 -13.07 7.25
CA ASN A 257 7.54 -13.33 6.78
C ASN A 257 7.43 -12.75 5.38
N VAL A 258 6.85 -13.55 4.50
CA VAL A 258 6.55 -13.17 3.12
C VAL A 258 5.05 -13.22 2.94
N GLU A 259 4.48 -12.14 2.42
CA GLU A 259 3.09 -12.08 2.03
C GLU A 259 3.01 -11.88 0.52
N VAL A 260 2.09 -12.60 -0.12
CA VAL A 260 1.83 -12.47 -1.55
C VAL A 260 0.41 -11.98 -1.72
N TYR A 261 0.25 -10.91 -2.48
CA TYR A 261 -1.03 -10.34 -2.82
C TYR A 261 -1.30 -10.58 -4.30
N LEU A 262 -2.46 -11.13 -4.60
CA LEU A 262 -2.97 -11.27 -5.96
C LEU A 262 -4.26 -10.47 -6.03
N ASP A 263 -4.31 -9.49 -6.94
CA ASP A 263 -5.43 -8.54 -7.03
C ASP A 263 -5.73 -7.90 -5.66
N GLU A 264 -4.66 -7.41 -5.01
CA GLU A 264 -4.64 -6.87 -3.65
C GLU A 264 -5.13 -7.83 -2.55
N ARG A 265 -5.37 -9.11 -2.81
CA ARG A 265 -5.81 -10.07 -1.78
C ARG A 265 -4.64 -10.92 -1.33
N ILE A 266 -4.45 -11.04 -0.02
CA ILE A 266 -3.47 -11.96 0.55
C ILE A 266 -3.84 -13.38 0.13
N VAL A 267 -2.94 -14.03 -0.61
CA VAL A 267 -3.10 -15.40 -1.08
C VAL A 267 -1.89 -16.24 -0.70
N SER A 268 -2.07 -17.56 -0.69
CA SER A 268 -0.91 -18.44 -0.61
C SER A 268 -0.14 -18.40 -1.94
N PRO A 269 1.20 -18.52 -1.95
CA PRO A 269 1.96 -18.60 -3.20
C PRO A 269 1.50 -19.73 -4.12
N SER A 270 1.00 -20.83 -3.54
CA SER A 270 0.39 -21.92 -4.31
C SER A 270 -0.91 -21.53 -5.03
N THR A 271 -1.64 -20.53 -4.55
CA THR A 271 -2.84 -20.03 -5.25
C THR A 271 -2.44 -19.34 -6.54
N VAL A 272 -1.41 -18.49 -6.48
CA VAL A 272 -0.86 -17.79 -7.65
C VAL A 272 -0.40 -18.79 -8.73
N ARG A 273 0.43 -19.78 -8.36
CA ARG A 273 0.94 -20.80 -9.29
C ARG A 273 -0.13 -21.68 -9.95
N ASN A 274 -1.31 -21.80 -9.34
CA ASN A 274 -2.37 -22.69 -9.82
C ASN A 274 -3.51 -21.93 -10.51
N ASN A 275 -3.42 -20.59 -10.61
CA ASN A 275 -4.44 -19.80 -11.27
C ASN A 275 -4.16 -19.73 -12.78
N SER A 276 -5.15 -20.17 -13.55
CA SER A 276 -5.31 -19.81 -14.96
C SER A 276 -6.42 -18.76 -15.03
N PHE A 277 -6.07 -17.52 -15.37
CA PHE A 277 -7.02 -16.42 -15.55
C PHE A 277 -7.59 -16.37 -16.98
#